data_AF-A0A7Y0EHP1-F1
#
_entry.id   AF-A0A7Y0EHP1-F1
#
_cell.length_a   1.000
_cell.length_b   1.000
_cell.length_c   1.000
_cell.angle_alpha   90.00
_cell.angle_beta   90.00
_cell.angle_gamma   90.00
#
_symmetry.space_group_name_H-M   'P 1'
#
loop_
_entity.id
_entity.type
_entity.pdbx_description
1 polymer ?
#
loop_
_entity_poly.entity_id
_entity_poly.type
_entity_poly.pdbx_seq_one_letter_code
_entity_poly.pdbx_strand_id
1 'polypeptide(L)'
;MSFERNKDDNINNNNFISITSKVVKISDAKTDERLHQLLKEYAKLVTVRTHPHKFKEIEQYFFKQCDALPLALNDDRLSLFKADVIMRHFKDKEHKAPRFSDMTDEEITKWHKEKSDLFLEAQCAHPQQFGLNIHGYYLPHTERNKVFYDDPYQGSDICFFFEETTEEYYFTCVECNLMYQVIIFIGISENDIKKHNQHFVTYINAMVEMGYLPKLY
;
A
#
# COMPACT_ATOMS: atom_id res chain seq x y z
N MET A 1 1.97 -2.89 38.57
CA MET A 1 0.94 -2.70 37.53
C MET A 1 1.34 -3.56 36.35
N SER A 2 0.62 -4.66 36.13
CA SER A 2 0.80 -5.56 35.00
C SER A 2 0.05 -5.02 33.80
N PHE A 3 0.72 -4.81 32.68
CA PHE A 3 0.08 -4.53 31.40
C PHE A 3 -0.46 -5.86 30.85
N GLU A 4 -1.78 -6.04 30.86
CA GLU A 4 -2.41 -7.07 30.05
C GLU A 4 -2.23 -6.67 28.58
N ARG A 5 -1.36 -7.39 27.86
CA ARG A 5 -1.25 -7.26 26.41
C ARG A 5 -2.48 -7.90 25.79
N ASN A 6 -3.15 -7.16 24.92
CA ASN A 6 -4.27 -7.65 24.14
C ASN A 6 -3.76 -8.77 23.21
N LYS A 7 -4.26 -10.00 23.35
CA LYS A 7 -3.81 -11.16 22.56
C LYS A 7 -4.15 -11.06 21.06
N ASP A 8 -4.97 -10.09 20.68
CA ASP A 8 -5.41 -9.85 19.31
C ASP A 8 -4.68 -8.69 18.61
N ASP A 9 -3.74 -8.02 19.28
CA ASP A 9 -2.93 -6.98 18.66
C ASP A 9 -1.89 -7.65 17.75
N ASN A 10 -2.30 -7.82 16.50
CA ASN A 10 -1.46 -8.19 15.38
C ASN A 10 -0.51 -7.01 15.08
N ILE A 11 0.44 -6.77 16.00
CA ILE A 11 1.53 -5.80 15.83
C ILE A 11 2.48 -6.43 14.83
N ASN A 12 2.22 -6.16 13.56
CA ASN A 12 3.18 -6.32 12.49
C ASN A 12 4.32 -5.34 12.76
N ASN A 13 5.28 -5.76 13.59
CA ASN A 13 6.41 -4.94 14.05
C ASN A 13 7.54 -4.88 13.00
N ASN A 14 7.16 -4.76 11.73
CA ASN A 14 8.04 -4.33 10.65
C ASN A 14 7.61 -2.90 10.33
N ASN A 15 8.53 -1.94 10.41
CA ASN A 15 8.34 -0.52 10.11
C ASN A 15 8.04 -0.23 8.62
N PHE A 16 7.19 -1.04 7.99
CA PHE A 16 6.65 -0.84 6.66
C PHE A 16 5.21 -0.37 6.82
N ILE A 17 5.01 0.94 6.67
CA ILE A 17 3.68 1.52 6.45
C ILE A 17 3.33 1.19 4.99
N SER A 18 2.85 -0.03 4.77
CA SER A 18 1.99 -0.26 3.62
C SER A 18 0.74 0.59 3.85
N ILE A 19 0.45 1.52 2.94
CA ILE A 19 -0.91 2.06 2.80
C ILE A 19 -1.83 0.95 2.22
N THR A 20 -1.67 -0.31 2.63
CA THR A 20 -2.80 -1.00 3.23
C THR A 20 -3.13 -0.28 4.54
N SER A 21 -3.87 0.83 4.45
CA SER A 21 -4.69 1.27 5.57
C SER A 21 -5.70 0.14 5.83
N LYS A 22 -5.25 -0.93 6.50
CA LYS A 22 -6.11 -1.71 7.37
C LYS A 22 -6.58 -0.69 8.39
N VAL A 23 -7.70 -0.06 8.09
CA VAL A 23 -8.52 0.61 9.07
C VAL A 23 -8.78 -0.46 10.12
N VAL A 24 -7.99 -0.46 11.18
CA VAL A 24 -8.25 -1.27 12.36
C VAL A 24 -9.62 -0.81 12.81
N LYS A 25 -10.59 -1.71 12.68
CA LYS A 25 -12.01 -1.41 12.77
C LYS A 25 -12.38 -1.17 14.24
N ILE A 26 -11.97 -0.02 14.77
CA ILE A 26 -12.48 0.59 15.99
C ILE A 26 -13.47 1.67 15.54
N SER A 27 -14.40 1.32 14.68
CA SER A 27 -15.50 2.22 14.32
C SER A 27 -16.77 1.71 14.99
N ASP A 28 -17.46 2.60 15.70
CA ASP A 28 -18.84 2.32 16.07
C ASP A 28 -19.72 2.29 14.80
N ALA A 29 -20.86 1.60 14.86
CA ALA A 29 -21.73 1.43 13.70
C ALA A 29 -22.16 2.78 13.06
N LYS A 30 -22.20 3.84 13.87
CA LYS A 30 -22.58 5.19 13.45
C LYS A 30 -21.49 5.88 12.62
N THR A 31 -20.22 5.62 12.93
CA THR A 31 -19.06 6.10 12.16
C THR A 31 -18.97 5.37 10.82
N ASP A 32 -19.25 4.06 10.79
CA ASP A 32 -19.30 3.28 9.55
C ASP A 32 -20.41 3.77 8.61
N GLU A 33 -21.60 4.08 9.13
CA GLU A 33 -22.73 4.58 8.32
C GLU A 33 -22.44 5.96 7.71
N ARG A 34 -21.85 6.88 8.49
CA ARG A 34 -21.42 8.19 8.01
C ARG A 34 -20.37 8.09 6.91
N LEU A 35 -19.36 7.24 7.11
CA LEU A 35 -18.32 7.00 6.10
C LEU A 35 -18.93 6.43 4.82
N HIS A 36 -19.84 5.46 4.92
CA HIS A 36 -20.53 4.91 3.75
C HIS A 36 -21.35 5.96 3.02
N GLN A 37 -22.05 6.84 3.73
CA GLN A 37 -22.81 7.91 3.08
C GLN A 37 -21.89 8.92 2.39
N LEU A 38 -20.77 9.28 3.04
CA LEU A 38 -19.75 10.17 2.48
C LEU A 38 -19.18 9.59 1.17
N LEU A 39 -18.80 8.31 1.17
CA LEU A 39 -18.28 7.63 -0.02
C LEU A 39 -19.32 7.59 -1.17
N LYS A 40 -20.61 7.43 -0.85
CA LYS A 40 -21.69 7.53 -1.85
C LYS A 40 -21.82 8.92 -2.44
N GLU A 41 -21.63 9.99 -1.66
CA GLU A 41 -21.65 11.35 -2.20
C GLU A 41 -20.44 11.58 -3.12
N TYR A 42 -19.25 11.15 -2.72
CA TYR A 42 -18.06 11.23 -3.57
C TYR A 42 -18.19 10.40 -4.85
N ALA A 43 -18.85 9.24 -4.80
CA ALA A 43 -19.11 8.40 -5.97
C ALA A 43 -19.90 9.13 -7.06
N LYS A 44 -20.72 10.14 -6.70
CA LYS A 44 -21.47 10.97 -7.66
C LYS A 44 -20.62 12.06 -8.31
N LEU A 45 -19.48 12.41 -7.70
CA LEU A 45 -18.61 13.50 -8.13
C LEU A 45 -17.43 13.03 -9.00
N VAL A 46 -17.07 11.75 -8.90
CA VAL A 46 -15.96 11.18 -9.68
C VAL A 46 -16.40 10.72 -11.06
N THR A 47 -15.53 10.93 -12.04
CA THR A 47 -15.71 10.39 -13.39
C THR A 47 -14.95 9.07 -13.51
N VAL A 48 -15.65 8.01 -13.93
CA VAL A 48 -15.01 6.71 -14.22
C VAL A 48 -14.02 6.88 -15.35
N ARG A 49 -12.85 6.27 -15.19
CA ARG A 49 -11.90 6.12 -16.28
C ARG A 49 -12.26 4.88 -17.09
N THR A 50 -12.70 5.08 -18.33
CA THR A 50 -13.12 3.97 -19.22
C THR A 50 -11.96 3.10 -19.70
N HIS A 51 -10.73 3.62 -19.66
CA HIS A 51 -9.51 2.93 -20.07
C HIS A 51 -8.41 3.18 -19.02
N PRO A 52 -8.20 2.25 -18.07
CA PRO A 52 -7.12 2.33 -17.10
C PRO A 52 -5.79 2.48 -17.82
N HIS A 53 -4.88 3.29 -17.26
CA HIS A 53 -3.54 3.38 -17.83
C HIS A 53 -2.80 2.06 -17.65
N LYS A 54 -2.10 1.64 -18.69
CA LYS A 54 -1.21 0.49 -18.60
C LYS A 54 -0.01 0.84 -17.72
N PHE A 55 0.60 -0.16 -17.10
CA PHE A 55 1.80 0.01 -16.28
C PHE A 55 2.86 0.92 -16.93
N LYS A 56 3.21 0.68 -18.20
CA LYS A 56 4.18 1.51 -18.94
C LYS A 56 3.78 2.99 -19.03
N GLU A 57 2.50 3.31 -19.10
CA GLU A 57 2.02 4.69 -19.15
C GLU A 57 2.13 5.35 -17.78
N ILE A 58 1.81 4.61 -16.72
CA ILE A 58 1.96 5.04 -15.32
C ILE A 58 3.43 5.32 -15.01
N GLU A 59 4.30 4.39 -15.37
CA GLU A 59 5.75 4.50 -15.17
C GLU A 59 6.33 5.70 -15.94
N GLN A 60 5.95 5.88 -17.20
CA GLN A 60 6.36 7.06 -17.97
C GLN A 60 5.85 8.36 -17.38
N TYR A 61 4.61 8.39 -16.87
CA TYR A 61 4.09 9.56 -16.18
C TYR A 61 4.88 9.86 -14.92
N PHE A 62 5.19 8.84 -14.11
CA PHE A 62 6.00 8.96 -12.91
C PHE A 62 7.38 9.56 -13.20
N PHE A 63 8.11 9.06 -14.21
CA PHE A 63 9.39 9.64 -14.65
C PHE A 63 9.27 11.06 -15.24
N LYS A 64 8.08 11.44 -15.71
CA LYS A 64 7.80 12.82 -16.13
C LYS A 64 7.50 13.75 -14.97
N GLN A 65 7.23 13.26 -13.76
CA GLN A 65 6.98 14.11 -12.59
C GLN A 65 8.21 14.28 -11.70
N CYS A 66 9.14 13.33 -11.71
CA CYS A 66 10.28 13.33 -10.80
C CYS A 66 11.55 12.82 -11.48
N ASP A 67 12.69 13.06 -10.83
CA ASP A 67 13.95 12.41 -11.19
C ASP A 67 14.05 11.13 -10.36
N ALA A 68 13.54 10.01 -10.87
CA ALA A 68 13.62 8.72 -10.20
C ALA A 68 14.70 7.83 -10.82
N LEU A 69 15.35 7.03 -9.98
CA LEU A 69 16.37 6.07 -10.39
C LEU A 69 15.96 4.65 -9.98
N PRO A 70 16.22 3.63 -10.82
CA PRO A 70 15.90 2.25 -10.47
C PRO A 70 16.72 1.81 -9.25
N LEU A 71 16.07 1.08 -8.36
CA LEU A 71 16.71 0.39 -7.26
C LEU A 71 17.51 -0.82 -7.78
N ALA A 72 18.65 -1.08 -7.16
CA ALA A 72 19.42 -2.28 -7.45
C ALA A 72 18.60 -3.53 -7.08
N LEU A 73 18.82 -4.63 -7.81
CA LEU A 73 18.07 -5.87 -7.58
C LEU A 73 18.23 -6.44 -6.16
N ASN A 74 19.36 -6.14 -5.52
CA ASN A 74 19.73 -6.53 -4.15
C ASN A 74 19.48 -5.43 -3.11
N ASP A 75 18.75 -4.36 -3.45
CA ASP A 75 18.35 -3.36 -2.46
C ASP A 75 17.43 -4.00 -1.43
N ASP A 76 17.71 -3.76 -0.15
CA ASP A 76 16.96 -4.36 0.97
C ASP A 76 15.48 -3.95 0.95
N ARG A 77 15.17 -2.70 0.60
CA ARG A 77 13.79 -2.18 0.55
C ARG A 77 13.01 -2.86 -0.54
N LEU A 78 13.63 -3.03 -1.71
CA LEU A 78 13.04 -3.78 -2.82
C LEU A 78 12.85 -5.26 -2.45
N SER A 79 13.81 -5.86 -1.76
CA SER A 79 13.73 -7.26 -1.29
C SER A 79 12.58 -7.48 -0.31
N LEU A 80 12.36 -6.53 0.60
CA LEU A 80 11.23 -6.56 1.54
C LEU A 80 9.88 -6.43 0.81
N PHE A 81 9.76 -5.53 -0.16
CA PHE A 81 8.56 -5.40 -0.98
C PHE A 81 8.28 -6.68 -1.76
N LYS A 82 9.30 -7.28 -2.39
CA LYS A 82 9.19 -8.56 -3.11
C LYS A 82 8.65 -9.66 -2.21
N ALA A 83 9.22 -9.82 -1.02
CA ALA A 83 8.79 -10.82 -0.06
C ALA A 83 7.32 -10.64 0.31
N ASP A 84 6.87 -9.41 0.58
CA ASP A 84 5.47 -9.13 0.92
C ASP A 84 4.52 -9.48 -0.23
N VAL A 85 4.83 -9.07 -1.46
CA VAL A 85 4.02 -9.39 -2.64
C VAL A 85 3.94 -10.90 -2.85
N ILE A 86 5.07 -11.61 -2.81
CA ILE A 86 5.11 -13.08 -2.94
C ILE A 86 4.26 -13.71 -1.85
N MET A 87 4.42 -13.30 -0.60
CA MET A 87 3.65 -13.82 0.54
C MET A 87 2.16 -13.50 0.43
N ARG A 88 1.75 -12.45 -0.28
CA ARG A 88 0.33 -12.15 -0.55
C ARG A 88 -0.22 -12.96 -1.73
N HIS A 89 0.55 -13.10 -2.80
CA HIS A 89 0.15 -13.84 -4.00
C HIS A 89 0.07 -15.35 -3.77
N PHE A 90 0.99 -15.90 -2.97
CA PHE A 90 1.09 -17.34 -2.65
C PHE A 90 0.55 -17.67 -1.27
N LYS A 91 -0.31 -16.82 -0.70
CA LYS A 91 -1.17 -17.23 0.41
C LYS A 91 -2.14 -18.27 -0.11
N ASP A 92 -1.68 -19.52 -0.16
CA ASP A 92 -2.58 -20.67 -0.14
C ASP A 92 -3.57 -20.45 1.00
N LYS A 93 -4.83 -20.77 0.72
CA LYS A 93 -5.98 -20.54 1.62
C LYS A 93 -5.79 -21.11 3.03
N GLU A 94 -4.80 -22.00 3.22
CA GLU A 94 -4.41 -22.63 4.48
C GLU A 94 -3.59 -21.72 5.41
N HIS A 95 -3.00 -20.63 4.91
CA HIS A 95 -2.11 -19.75 5.68
C HIS A 95 -2.77 -18.44 6.13
N LYS A 96 -4.10 -18.47 6.29
CA LYS A 96 -4.84 -17.39 6.96
C LYS A 96 -4.31 -17.24 8.39
N ALA A 97 -4.20 -16.00 8.86
CA ALA A 97 -3.83 -15.75 10.24
C ALA A 97 -4.83 -16.48 11.16
N PRO A 98 -4.36 -17.40 12.03
CA PRO A 98 -5.24 -18.10 12.95
C PRO A 98 -5.79 -17.12 13.98
N ARG A 99 -6.86 -17.52 14.67
CA ARG A 99 -7.31 -16.80 15.86
C ARG A 99 -6.38 -17.18 17.00
N PHE A 100 -5.50 -16.27 17.39
CA PHE A 100 -4.55 -16.51 18.49
C PHE A 100 -5.23 -16.73 19.83
N SER A 101 -6.50 -16.33 19.98
CA SER A 101 -7.34 -16.66 21.14
C SER A 101 -7.46 -18.16 21.41
N ASP A 102 -7.37 -18.97 20.35
CA ASP A 102 -7.63 -20.41 20.39
C ASP A 102 -6.32 -21.23 20.42
N MET A 103 -5.18 -20.55 20.56
CA MET A 103 -3.84 -21.14 20.48
C MET A 103 -3.06 -20.99 21.80
N THR A 104 -2.16 -21.93 22.07
CA THR A 104 -1.19 -21.78 23.17
C THR A 104 -0.06 -20.81 22.79
N ASP A 105 0.67 -20.31 23.78
CA ASP A 105 1.81 -19.42 23.54
C ASP A 105 2.91 -20.13 22.71
N GLU A 106 3.08 -21.46 22.87
CA GLU A 106 3.98 -22.27 22.05
C GLU A 106 3.51 -22.36 20.59
N GLU A 107 2.21 -22.52 20.36
CA GLU A 107 1.64 -22.55 19.01
C GLU A 107 1.75 -21.19 18.31
N ILE A 108 1.53 -20.10 19.04
CA ILE A 108 1.74 -18.73 18.56
C ILE A 108 3.20 -18.52 18.17
N THR A 109 4.12 -18.93 19.04
CA THR A 109 5.58 -18.82 18.79
C THR A 109 5.99 -19.63 17.56
N LYS A 110 5.49 -20.87 17.45
CA LYS A 110 5.74 -21.73 16.29
C LYS A 110 5.23 -21.08 15.01
N TRP A 111 4.01 -20.55 15.02
CA TRP A 111 3.43 -19.86 13.86
C TRP A 111 4.25 -18.63 13.44
N HIS A 112 4.68 -17.80 14.40
CA HIS A 112 5.54 -16.65 14.11
C HIS A 112 6.86 -17.07 13.48
N LYS A 113 7.47 -18.15 13.98
CA LYS A 113 8.71 -18.69 13.43
C LYS A 113 8.50 -19.17 11.99
N GLU A 114 7.48 -19.99 11.74
CA GLU A 114 7.16 -20.48 10.39
C GLU A 114 6.89 -19.31 9.42
N LYS A 115 6.18 -18.27 9.86
CA LYS A 115 5.96 -17.07 9.05
C LYS A 115 7.25 -16.30 8.77
N SER A 116 8.13 -16.19 9.75
CA SER A 116 9.43 -15.54 9.59
C SER A 116 10.31 -16.30 8.61
N ASP A 117 10.35 -17.64 8.74
CA ASP A 117 11.14 -18.51 7.86
C ASP A 117 10.64 -18.39 6.40
N LEU A 118 9.31 -18.45 6.18
CA LEU A 118 8.70 -18.25 4.85
C LEU A 118 8.98 -16.85 4.29
N PHE A 119 8.97 -15.81 5.12
CA PHE A 119 9.26 -14.45 4.67
C PHE A 119 10.72 -14.31 4.23
N LEU A 120 11.67 -14.92 4.96
CA LEU A 120 13.08 -14.94 4.58
C LEU A 120 13.31 -15.70 3.27
N GLU A 121 12.63 -16.85 3.10
CA GLU A 121 12.65 -17.58 1.82
C GLU A 121 12.13 -16.71 0.67
N ALA A 122 11.00 -16.02 0.86
CA ALA A 122 10.42 -15.14 -0.14
C ALA A 122 11.33 -13.94 -0.47
N GLN A 123 12.06 -13.41 0.51
CA GLN A 123 13.02 -12.31 0.33
C GLN A 123 14.20 -12.71 -0.56
N CYS A 124 14.64 -13.97 -0.47
CA CYS A 124 15.73 -14.51 -1.30
C CYS A 124 15.27 -15.02 -2.67
N ALA A 125 13.96 -15.18 -2.89
CA ALA A 125 13.43 -15.76 -4.12
C ALA A 125 13.35 -14.73 -5.26
N HIS A 126 13.38 -15.22 -6.50
CA HIS A 126 13.22 -14.38 -7.68
C HIS A 126 11.71 -14.21 -7.99
N PRO A 127 11.16 -12.98 -8.06
CA PRO A 127 9.74 -12.77 -8.35
C PRO A 127 9.27 -13.44 -9.65
N GLN A 128 10.14 -13.58 -10.64
CA GLN A 128 9.83 -14.22 -11.91
C GLN A 128 9.52 -15.72 -11.77
N GLN A 129 10.03 -16.41 -10.74
CA GLN A 129 9.66 -17.80 -10.44
C GLN A 129 8.18 -17.94 -10.12
N PHE A 130 7.55 -16.82 -9.73
CA PHE A 130 6.17 -16.70 -9.35
C PHE A 130 5.31 -16.00 -10.41
N GLY A 131 5.87 -15.69 -11.58
CA GLY A 131 5.18 -14.93 -12.63
C GLY A 131 4.96 -13.45 -12.31
N LEU A 132 5.63 -12.93 -11.28
CA LEU A 132 5.53 -11.54 -10.86
C LEU A 132 6.61 -10.69 -11.53
N ASN A 133 6.27 -9.45 -11.90
CA ASN A 133 7.23 -8.49 -12.43
C ASN A 133 7.27 -7.24 -11.56
N ILE A 134 8.32 -7.14 -10.75
CA ILE A 134 8.47 -6.12 -9.72
C ILE A 134 9.52 -5.09 -10.11
N HIS A 135 9.14 -3.83 -10.02
CA HIS A 135 9.97 -2.66 -10.29
C HIS A 135 10.08 -1.81 -9.02
N GLY A 136 11.25 -1.23 -8.78
CA GLY A 136 11.50 -0.38 -7.64
C GLY A 136 12.32 0.83 -8.04
N TYR A 137 11.93 2.00 -7.53
CA TYR A 137 12.58 3.27 -7.80
C TYR A 137 12.81 4.02 -6.50
N TYR A 138 13.91 4.76 -6.44
CA TYR A 138 14.11 5.77 -5.40
C TYR A 138 14.20 7.15 -6.02
N LEU A 139 13.79 8.16 -5.27
CA LEU A 139 13.99 9.56 -5.61
C LEU A 139 15.30 10.02 -4.96
N PRO A 140 16.32 10.42 -5.72
CA PRO A 140 17.41 11.21 -5.18
C PRO A 140 16.98 12.63 -4.79
N HIS A 141 17.71 13.26 -3.87
CA HIS A 141 17.59 14.68 -3.58
C HIS A 141 18.15 15.55 -4.72
N THR A 142 17.34 15.78 -5.76
CA THR A 142 17.63 16.72 -6.85
C THR A 142 16.82 18.01 -6.69
N GLU A 143 17.20 19.09 -7.38
CA GLU A 143 16.43 20.35 -7.40
C GLU A 143 14.95 20.13 -7.75
N ARG A 144 14.68 19.23 -8.69
CA ARG A 144 13.31 18.91 -9.12
C ARG A 144 12.52 18.16 -8.05
N ASN A 145 13.20 17.27 -7.32
CA ASN A 145 12.56 16.44 -6.30
C ASN A 145 12.43 17.15 -4.93
N LYS A 146 13.08 18.31 -4.73
CA LYS A 146 13.05 19.04 -3.44
C LYS A 146 11.64 19.24 -2.89
N VAL A 147 10.69 19.57 -3.77
CA VAL A 147 9.28 19.78 -3.42
C VAL A 147 8.63 18.57 -2.74
N PHE A 148 9.17 17.37 -2.92
CA PHE A 148 8.66 16.17 -2.27
C PHE A 148 9.24 15.97 -0.87
N TYR A 149 10.42 16.54 -0.57
CA TYR A 149 11.16 16.40 0.69
C TYR A 149 10.95 17.53 1.70
N ASP A 150 10.17 18.56 1.35
CA ASP A 150 9.93 19.71 2.22
C ASP A 150 9.05 19.38 3.45
N ASP A 151 8.61 18.12 3.59
CA ASP A 151 7.89 17.63 4.76
C ASP A 151 8.87 17.23 5.87
N PRO A 152 8.76 17.82 7.09
CA PRO A 152 9.66 17.55 8.22
C PRO A 152 9.64 16.09 8.71
N TYR A 153 8.68 15.26 8.28
CA TYR A 153 8.62 13.83 8.61
C TYR A 153 9.35 12.94 7.60
N GLN A 154 9.85 13.48 6.48
CA GLN A 154 10.58 12.73 5.46
C GLN A 154 12.09 12.72 5.72
N GLY A 155 12.50 12.04 6.80
CA GLY A 155 13.91 11.80 7.11
C GLY A 155 14.54 10.64 6.31
N SER A 156 13.80 10.01 5.39
CA SER A 156 14.22 8.82 4.66
C SER A 156 14.07 8.97 3.14
N ASP A 157 14.82 8.17 2.41
CA ASP A 157 14.69 8.04 0.96
C ASP A 157 13.24 7.70 0.57
N ILE A 158 12.69 8.44 -0.38
CA ILE A 158 11.39 8.14 -0.97
C ILE A 158 11.58 7.03 -2.00
N CYS A 159 10.81 5.96 -1.89
CA CYS A 159 10.81 4.82 -2.78
C CYS A 159 9.40 4.52 -3.30
N PHE A 160 9.36 4.07 -4.55
CA PHE A 160 8.18 3.69 -5.30
C PHE A 160 8.37 2.26 -5.78
N PHE A 161 7.44 1.38 -5.47
CA PHE A 161 7.45 0.00 -5.93
C PHE A 161 6.19 -0.30 -6.72
N PHE A 162 6.36 -1.06 -7.79
CA PHE A 162 5.28 -1.45 -8.66
C PHE A 162 5.39 -2.94 -8.96
N GLU A 163 4.26 -3.64 -8.94
CA GLU A 163 4.13 -5.01 -9.40
C GLU A 163 3.20 -4.99 -10.62
N GLU A 164 3.77 -5.24 -11.79
CA GLU A 164 3.10 -5.07 -13.08
C GLU A 164 2.03 -6.16 -13.33
N THR A 165 2.21 -7.39 -12.83
CA THR A 165 1.33 -8.52 -13.17
C THR A 165 -0.06 -8.40 -12.52
N THR A 166 -0.13 -7.85 -11.32
CA THR A 166 -1.33 -7.68 -10.49
C THR A 166 -1.73 -6.21 -10.35
N GLU A 167 -0.96 -5.30 -10.96
CA GLU A 167 -1.17 -3.85 -10.94
C GLU A 167 -1.11 -3.26 -9.51
N GLU A 168 -0.35 -3.91 -8.62
CA GLU A 168 -0.13 -3.40 -7.27
C GLU A 168 0.96 -2.33 -7.25
N TYR A 169 0.80 -1.34 -6.38
CA TYR A 169 1.76 -0.26 -6.20
C TYR A 169 1.91 0.08 -4.72
N TYR A 170 3.11 0.51 -4.35
CA TYR A 170 3.49 0.87 -2.98
C TYR A 170 4.38 2.10 -2.99
N PHE A 171 4.18 2.96 -2.01
CA PHE A 171 4.94 4.20 -1.82
C PHE A 171 5.45 4.28 -0.38
N THR A 172 6.73 4.60 -0.17
CA THR A 172 7.26 4.84 1.19
C THR A 172 6.96 6.24 1.70
N CYS A 173 6.68 7.20 0.82
CA CYS A 173 6.21 8.52 1.24
C CYS A 173 4.71 8.49 1.49
N VAL A 174 4.34 8.70 2.75
CA VAL A 174 2.96 8.97 3.15
C VAL A 174 2.69 10.44 2.84
N GLU A 175 1.52 10.74 2.24
CA GLU A 175 1.03 12.11 2.02
C GLU A 175 1.88 13.02 1.10
N CYS A 176 2.83 12.44 0.34
CA CYS A 176 3.57 13.19 -0.68
C CYS A 176 2.69 13.52 -1.90
N ASN A 177 2.78 14.76 -2.38
CA ASN A 177 2.04 15.25 -3.56
C ASN A 177 2.24 14.34 -4.80
N LEU A 178 3.45 13.81 -5.00
CA LEU A 178 3.75 12.90 -6.10
C LEU A 178 2.89 11.62 -6.09
N MET A 179 2.69 11.02 -4.90
CA MET A 179 1.85 9.84 -4.77
C MET A 179 0.41 10.15 -5.20
N TYR A 180 -0.15 11.28 -4.76
CA TYR A 180 -1.50 11.69 -5.16
C TYR A 180 -1.62 11.94 -6.65
N GLN A 181 -0.63 12.59 -7.27
CA GLN A 181 -0.59 12.77 -8.72
C GLN A 181 -0.62 11.44 -9.47
N VAL A 182 0.19 10.47 -9.03
CA VAL A 182 0.22 9.13 -9.63
C VAL A 182 -1.11 8.40 -9.45
N ILE A 183 -1.70 8.40 -8.25
CA ILE A 183 -3.02 7.77 -7.98
C ILE A 183 -4.11 8.37 -8.87
N ILE A 184 -4.16 9.70 -8.98
CA ILE A 184 -5.15 10.39 -9.81
C ILE A 184 -4.93 10.05 -11.29
N PHE A 185 -3.67 10.00 -11.73
CA PHE A 185 -3.32 9.62 -13.09
C PHE A 185 -3.76 8.18 -13.40
N ILE A 186 -3.49 7.21 -12.53
CA ILE A 186 -3.97 5.82 -12.68
C ILE A 186 -5.48 5.81 -12.93
N GLY A 187 -6.22 6.61 -12.15
CA GLY A 187 -7.66 6.75 -12.26
C GLY A 187 -8.41 5.68 -11.49
N ILE A 188 -9.72 5.68 -11.63
CA ILE A 188 -10.62 4.80 -10.87
C ILE A 188 -11.59 4.05 -11.80
N SER A 189 -11.81 2.76 -11.52
CA SER A 189 -12.76 1.94 -12.29
C SER A 189 -14.17 2.02 -11.72
N GLU A 190 -15.17 1.67 -12.54
CA GLU A 190 -16.57 1.58 -12.08
C GLU A 190 -16.74 0.53 -10.97
N ASN A 191 -15.97 -0.57 -11.04
CA ASN A 191 -16.00 -1.62 -10.03
C ASN A 191 -15.47 -1.13 -8.68
N ASP A 192 -14.43 -0.29 -8.68
CA ASP A 192 -13.89 0.30 -7.45
C ASP A 192 -14.91 1.21 -6.77
N ILE A 193 -15.55 2.08 -7.56
CA ILE A 193 -16.62 2.96 -7.08
C ILE A 193 -17.79 2.14 -6.52
N LYS A 194 -18.29 1.15 -7.27
CA LYS A 194 -19.43 0.32 -6.85
C LYS A 194 -19.17 -0.44 -5.55
N LYS A 195 -17.94 -0.92 -5.35
CA LYS A 195 -17.56 -1.71 -4.18
C LYS A 195 -17.08 -0.85 -3.01
N HIS A 196 -16.87 0.45 -3.21
CA HIS A 196 -16.19 1.33 -2.27
C HIS A 196 -14.90 0.69 -1.71
N ASN A 197 -14.10 0.07 -2.58
CA ASN A 197 -12.91 -0.64 -2.13
C ASN A 197 -11.79 0.33 -1.72
N GLN A 198 -10.68 -0.22 -1.23
CA GLN A 198 -9.55 0.59 -0.79
C GLN A 198 -9.01 1.51 -1.91
N HIS A 199 -9.01 1.04 -3.16
CA HIS A 199 -8.58 1.86 -4.29
C HIS A 199 -9.45 3.11 -4.43
N PHE A 200 -10.78 2.99 -4.31
CA PHE A 200 -11.69 4.12 -4.32
C PHE A 200 -11.44 5.09 -3.17
N VAL A 201 -11.26 4.60 -1.94
CA VAL A 201 -10.98 5.46 -0.78
C VAL A 201 -9.68 6.24 -0.97
N THR A 202 -8.61 5.56 -1.39
CA THR A 202 -7.30 6.18 -1.66
C THR A 202 -7.39 7.21 -2.80
N TYR A 203 -8.14 6.92 -3.86
CA TYR A 203 -8.37 7.86 -4.97
C TYR A 203 -9.12 9.11 -4.54
N ILE A 204 -10.20 8.98 -3.74
CA ILE A 204 -10.93 10.12 -3.20
C ILE A 204 -10.04 10.97 -2.32
N ASN A 205 -9.25 10.36 -1.43
CA ASN A 205 -8.33 11.07 -0.58
C ASN A 205 -7.32 11.89 -1.40
N ALA A 206 -6.72 11.28 -2.43
CA ALA A 206 -5.83 11.97 -3.35
C ALA A 206 -6.51 13.16 -4.04
N MET A 207 -7.73 12.96 -4.56
CA MET A 207 -8.50 14.02 -5.23
C MET A 207 -8.85 15.19 -4.29
N VAL A 208 -9.17 14.91 -3.03
CA VAL A 208 -9.48 15.93 -2.01
C VAL A 208 -8.23 16.70 -1.62
N GLU A 209 -7.13 16.02 -1.33
CA GLU A 209 -5.86 16.66 -0.94
C GLU A 209 -5.25 17.49 -2.07
N MET A 210 -5.48 17.08 -3.32
CA MET A 210 -5.09 17.85 -4.51
C MET A 210 -6.10 18.95 -4.90
N GLY A 211 -7.20 19.12 -4.16
CA GLY A 211 -8.19 20.16 -4.38
C GLY A 211 -9.12 19.95 -5.59
N TYR A 212 -9.15 18.74 -6.17
CA TYR A 212 -10.08 18.39 -7.25
C TYR A 212 -11.49 18.05 -6.73
N LEU A 213 -11.62 17.70 -5.45
CA LEU A 213 -12.89 17.45 -4.78
C LEU A 213 -13.02 18.27 -3.50
N PRO A 214 -14.25 18.68 -3.11
CA PRO A 214 -14.46 19.39 -1.86
C PRO A 214 -14.26 18.48 -0.64
N LYS A 215 -13.81 19.06 0.48
CA LYS A 215 -13.87 18.43 1.80
C LYS A 215 -15.34 18.44 2.26
N LEU A 216 -15.94 17.25 2.40
CA LEU A 216 -17.35 17.09 2.77
C LEU A 216 -17.55 16.85 4.29
N TYR A 217 -16.51 17.02 5.09
CA TYR A 217 -16.49 16.79 6.54
C TYR A 217 -15.77 17.91 7.29
#